data_AF-A0A7Y5D8V8-F1
#
_entry.id   AF-A0A7Y5D8V8-F1
#
_cell.length_a   1.000
_cell.length_b   1.000
_cell.length_c   1.000
_cell.angle_alpha   90.00
_cell.angle_beta   90.00
_cell.angle_gamma   90.00
#
_symmetry.space_group_name_H-M   'P 1'
#
loop_
_entity.id
_entity.type
_entity.pdbx_description
1 polymer ?
#
loop_
_entity_poly.entity_id
_entity_poly.type
_entity_poly.pdbx_seq_one_letter_code
_entity_poly.pdbx_strand_id
1 'polypeptide(L)'
;MAKFKKAAAKKTTAKAADAQAQAEHLSKSLSESAQQVWLAGVGAFSRAQAEGTKLFEGLVKEGMGLEQTMRKFAGGRAEVVRDVVENRVGQARERATDTWDKLEKVFEDRVQRALVKLGVPSREDLTDLSSRVEALTDELRRQGGKPAAAPRKAAKKVAKAVKVPAKRGRKPAASKA
;
A
#
# COMPACT_ATOMS: atom_id res chain seq x y z
N MET A 1 -36.84 76.72 -3.57
CA MET A 1 -37.10 75.38 -2.97
C MET A 1 -35.77 74.66 -2.64
N ALA A 2 -35.06 74.98 -1.55
CA ALA A 2 -33.72 74.40 -1.31
C ALA A 2 -33.42 74.00 0.15
N LYS A 3 -34.43 73.82 1.01
CA LYS A 3 -34.22 73.49 2.43
C LYS A 3 -34.50 72.03 2.82
N PHE A 4 -34.99 71.19 1.90
CA PHE A 4 -35.32 69.78 2.23
C PHE A 4 -34.23 68.75 1.88
N LYS A 5 -33.23 69.08 1.04
CA LYS A 5 -32.16 68.12 0.65
C LYS A 5 -31.03 67.99 1.68
N LYS A 6 -30.77 69.02 2.50
CA LYS A 6 -29.67 69.05 3.49
C LYS A 6 -29.98 68.26 4.77
N ALA A 7 -31.26 68.13 5.15
CA ALA A 7 -31.68 67.36 6.32
C ALA A 7 -31.61 65.84 6.10
N ALA A 8 -31.91 65.37 4.88
CA ALA A 8 -31.80 63.95 4.53
C ALA A 8 -30.34 63.46 4.55
N ALA A 9 -29.42 64.25 3.97
CA ALA A 9 -27.99 63.91 3.94
C ALA A 9 -27.32 63.87 5.34
N LYS A 10 -27.75 64.75 6.26
CA LYS A 10 -27.26 64.76 7.64
C LYS A 10 -27.81 63.60 8.48
N LYS A 11 -29.04 63.16 8.20
CA LYS A 11 -29.66 62.00 8.87
C LYS A 11 -29.05 60.67 8.40
N THR A 12 -28.64 60.57 7.13
CA THR A 12 -27.93 59.40 6.60
C THR A 12 -26.50 59.27 7.11
N THR A 13 -25.77 60.37 7.28
CA THR A 13 -24.41 60.32 7.86
C THR A 13 -24.41 60.03 9.36
N ALA A 14 -25.36 60.57 10.12
CA ALA A 14 -25.55 60.21 11.53
C ALA A 14 -25.89 58.72 11.69
N LYS A 15 -26.80 58.19 10.87
CA LYS A 15 -27.15 56.76 10.88
C LYS A 15 -25.99 55.86 10.46
N ALA A 16 -25.12 56.31 9.56
CA ALA A 16 -23.91 55.59 9.17
C ALA A 16 -22.87 55.57 10.31
N ALA A 17 -22.71 56.68 11.04
CA ALA A 17 -21.84 56.76 12.21
C ALA A 17 -22.32 55.86 13.36
N ASP A 18 -23.63 55.84 13.63
CA ASP A 18 -24.24 54.91 14.61
C ASP A 18 -24.07 53.44 14.19
N ALA A 19 -24.27 53.12 12.91
CA ALA A 19 -24.05 51.77 12.40
C ALA A 19 -22.58 51.33 12.51
N GLN A 20 -21.63 52.24 12.30
CA GLN A 20 -20.21 51.97 12.43
C GLN A 20 -19.78 51.80 13.90
N ALA A 21 -20.33 52.60 14.81
CA ALA A 21 -20.11 52.44 16.25
C ALA A 21 -20.70 51.11 16.78
N GLN A 22 -21.87 50.71 16.28
CA GLN A 22 -22.46 49.41 16.60
C GLN A 22 -21.64 48.25 16.03
N ALA A 23 -21.12 48.37 14.81
CA ALA A 23 -20.23 47.36 14.22
C ALA A 23 -18.93 47.19 15.01
N GLU A 24 -18.33 48.27 15.51
CA GLU A 24 -17.15 48.19 16.38
C GLU A 24 -17.44 47.57 17.75
N HIS A 25 -18.61 47.86 18.33
CA HIS A 25 -19.01 47.25 19.59
C HIS A 25 -19.26 45.75 19.41
N LEU A 26 -19.88 45.37 18.30
CA LEU A 26 -20.09 43.97 17.93
C LEU A 26 -18.75 43.26 17.69
N SER A 27 -17.82 43.85 16.94
CA SER A 27 -16.52 43.23 16.68
C SER A 27 -15.70 43.04 17.97
N LYS A 28 -15.73 44.02 18.89
CA LYS A 28 -15.10 43.91 20.21
C LYS A 28 -15.74 42.81 21.07
N SER A 29 -17.07 42.71 21.07
CA SER A 29 -17.77 41.64 21.81
C SER A 29 -17.52 40.25 21.23
N LEU A 30 -17.39 40.15 19.90
CA LEU A 30 -17.05 38.90 19.22
C LEU A 30 -15.59 38.50 19.48
N SER A 31 -14.65 39.44 19.46
CA SER A 31 -13.24 39.15 19.78
C SER A 31 -13.08 38.71 21.24
N GLU A 32 -13.78 39.36 22.17
CA GLU A 32 -13.76 38.99 23.58
C GLU A 32 -14.36 37.57 23.79
N SER A 33 -15.48 37.28 23.14
CA SER A 33 -16.12 35.95 23.19
C SER A 33 -15.23 34.88 22.56
N ALA A 34 -14.60 35.18 21.41
CA ALA A 34 -13.68 34.26 20.75
C ALA A 34 -12.44 33.98 21.62
N GLN A 35 -11.93 34.98 22.32
CA GLN A 35 -10.82 34.83 23.25
C GLN A 35 -11.21 34.00 24.48
N GLN A 36 -12.42 34.17 25.00
CA GLN A 36 -12.95 33.32 26.08
C GLN A 36 -13.14 31.87 25.63
N VAL A 37 -13.69 31.63 24.44
CA VAL A 37 -13.82 30.28 23.87
C VAL A 37 -12.45 29.66 23.64
N TRP A 38 -11.47 30.44 23.18
CA TRP A 38 -10.11 29.96 22.99
C TRP A 38 -9.43 29.59 24.31
N LEU A 39 -9.51 30.45 25.33
CA LEU A 39 -8.95 30.19 26.66
C LEU A 39 -9.63 29.00 27.33
N ALA A 40 -10.94 28.86 27.18
CA ALA A 40 -11.69 27.69 27.65
C ALA A 40 -11.27 26.42 26.90
N GLY A 41 -11.05 26.50 25.58
CA GLY A 41 -10.58 25.39 24.77
C GLY A 41 -9.18 24.92 25.18
N VAL A 42 -8.25 25.85 25.40
CA VAL A 42 -6.88 25.53 25.85
C VAL A 42 -6.91 24.98 27.28
N GLY A 43 -7.71 25.55 28.18
CA GLY A 43 -7.85 25.06 29.56
C GLY A 43 -8.48 23.67 29.65
N ALA A 44 -9.51 23.39 28.85
CA ALA A 44 -10.14 22.07 28.77
C ALA A 44 -9.20 21.03 28.15
N PHE A 45 -8.42 21.40 27.12
CA PHE A 45 -7.43 20.52 26.52
C PHE A 45 -6.31 20.18 27.51
N SER A 46 -5.79 21.15 28.27
CA SER A 46 -4.81 20.89 29.33
C SER A 46 -5.37 19.98 30.43
N ARG A 47 -6.66 20.13 30.78
CA ARG A 47 -7.32 19.23 31.74
C ARG A 47 -7.49 17.81 31.20
N ALA A 48 -7.86 17.67 29.93
CA ALA A 48 -7.96 16.37 29.26
C ALA A 48 -6.59 15.67 29.13
N GLN A 49 -5.49 16.41 28.93
CA GLN A 49 -4.14 15.82 28.98
C GLN A 49 -3.81 15.29 30.38
N ALA A 50 -4.09 16.07 31.43
CA ALA A 50 -3.84 15.66 32.81
C ALA A 50 -4.70 14.45 33.24
N GLU A 51 -5.93 14.35 32.76
CA GLU A 51 -6.83 13.21 33.00
C GLU A 51 -6.47 12.02 32.08
N GLY A 52 -6.00 12.28 30.86
CA GLY A 52 -5.53 11.28 29.90
C GLY A 52 -4.31 10.49 30.38
N THR A 53 -3.34 11.16 31.01
CA THR A 53 -2.19 10.47 31.63
C THR A 53 -2.62 9.54 32.76
N LYS A 54 -3.61 9.94 33.58
CA LYS A 54 -4.13 9.09 34.67
C LYS A 54 -4.90 7.87 34.15
N LEU A 55 -5.69 8.04 33.08
CA LEU A 55 -6.34 6.93 32.38
C LEU A 55 -5.30 5.97 31.79
N PHE A 56 -4.25 6.51 31.18
CA PHE A 56 -3.14 5.70 30.66
C PHE A 56 -2.41 4.95 31.77
N GLU A 57 -2.04 5.60 32.88
CA GLU A 57 -1.44 4.94 34.04
C GLU A 57 -2.35 3.86 34.63
N GLY A 58 -3.67 4.10 34.66
CA GLY A 58 -4.67 3.11 35.05
C GLY A 58 -4.65 1.89 34.12
N LEU A 59 -4.70 2.12 32.81
CA LEU A 59 -4.62 1.06 31.80
C LEU A 59 -3.29 0.30 31.85
N VAL A 60 -2.17 0.97 32.10
CA VAL A 60 -0.86 0.33 32.26
C VAL A 60 -0.85 -0.53 33.52
N LYS A 61 -1.39 -0.04 34.64
CA LYS A 61 -1.48 -0.81 35.89
C LYS A 61 -2.40 -2.01 35.76
N GLU A 62 -3.54 -1.86 35.08
CA GLU A 62 -4.43 -2.97 34.75
C GLU A 62 -3.76 -3.95 33.79
N GLY A 63 -3.02 -3.47 32.80
CA GLY A 63 -2.23 -4.29 31.87
C GLY A 63 -1.16 -5.12 32.60
N MET A 64 -0.42 -4.50 33.52
CA MET A 64 0.55 -5.20 34.38
C MET A 64 -0.13 -6.22 35.30
N GLY A 65 -1.29 -5.88 35.87
CA GLY A 65 -2.08 -6.80 36.69
C GLY A 65 -2.63 -7.99 35.87
N LEU A 66 -3.09 -7.73 34.66
CA LEU A 66 -3.55 -8.74 33.71
C LEU A 66 -2.40 -9.63 33.25
N GLU A 67 -1.23 -9.07 32.96
CA GLU A 67 -0.03 -9.83 32.58
C GLU A 67 0.44 -10.69 33.75
N GLN A 68 0.48 -10.18 34.97
CA GLN A 68 0.88 -10.96 36.15
C GLN A 68 -0.12 -12.07 36.46
N THR A 69 -1.41 -11.79 36.28
CA THR A 69 -2.50 -12.76 36.41
C THR A 69 -2.42 -13.82 35.31
N MET A 70 -2.20 -13.39 34.07
CA MET A 70 -2.01 -14.27 32.92
C MET A 70 -0.74 -15.10 33.05
N ARG A 71 0.36 -14.57 33.60
CA ARG A 71 1.60 -15.30 33.87
C ARG A 71 1.40 -16.38 34.95
N LYS A 72 0.64 -16.05 36.00
CA LYS A 72 0.24 -17.01 37.05
C LYS A 72 -0.70 -18.10 36.53
N PHE A 73 -1.65 -17.75 35.67
CA PHE A 73 -2.57 -18.72 35.06
C PHE A 73 -1.93 -19.52 33.92
N ALA A 74 -1.05 -18.90 33.14
CA ALA A 74 -0.28 -19.53 32.07
C ALA A 74 0.69 -20.57 32.65
N GLY A 75 1.31 -20.31 33.80
CA GLY A 75 2.22 -21.28 34.43
C GLY A 75 1.61 -22.67 34.73
N GLY A 76 0.28 -22.80 34.82
CA GLY A 76 -0.41 -24.09 35.06
C GLY A 76 -1.49 -24.48 34.06
N ARG A 77 -2.01 -23.55 33.25
CA ARG A 77 -3.04 -23.80 32.22
C ARG A 77 -2.59 -23.46 30.81
N ALA A 78 -1.39 -22.92 30.60
CA ALA A 78 -0.94 -22.56 29.25
C ALA A 78 -0.78 -23.77 28.35
N GLU A 79 -0.32 -24.93 28.84
CA GLU A 79 -0.20 -26.11 27.96
C GLU A 79 -1.57 -26.59 27.46
N VAL A 80 -2.55 -26.72 28.36
CA VAL A 80 -3.91 -27.15 27.99
C VAL A 80 -4.58 -26.12 27.05
N VAL A 81 -4.42 -24.82 27.33
CA VAL A 81 -4.98 -23.77 26.46
C VAL A 81 -4.22 -23.67 25.15
N ARG A 82 -2.89 -23.87 25.15
CA ARG A 82 -2.05 -23.89 23.96
C ARG A 82 -2.43 -25.05 23.06
N ASP A 83 -2.63 -26.26 23.60
CA ASP A 83 -3.08 -27.41 22.82
C ASP A 83 -4.48 -27.18 22.22
N VAL A 84 -5.41 -26.59 22.97
CA VAL A 84 -6.75 -26.28 22.46
C VAL A 84 -6.73 -25.16 21.42
N VAL A 85 -5.89 -24.14 21.60
CA VAL A 85 -5.71 -23.04 20.64
C VAL A 85 -4.97 -23.52 19.41
N GLU A 86 -3.93 -24.33 19.53
CA GLU A 86 -3.15 -24.89 18.42
C GLU A 86 -4.02 -25.82 17.58
N ASN A 87 -4.88 -26.64 18.20
CA ASN A 87 -5.87 -27.45 17.49
C ASN A 87 -6.95 -26.60 16.80
N ARG A 88 -7.48 -25.56 17.45
CA ARG A 88 -8.49 -24.68 16.83
C ARG A 88 -7.90 -23.79 15.73
N VAL A 89 -6.70 -23.28 15.93
CA VAL A 89 -5.95 -22.47 14.94
C VAL A 89 -5.55 -23.35 13.77
N GLY A 90 -5.17 -24.61 13.99
CA GLY A 90 -4.93 -25.58 12.90
C GLY A 90 -6.16 -25.75 12.02
N GLN A 91 -7.32 -26.03 12.63
CA GLN A 91 -8.58 -26.18 11.90
C GLN A 91 -9.10 -24.88 11.26
N ALA A 92 -8.85 -23.72 11.88
CA ALA A 92 -9.20 -22.42 11.33
C ALA A 92 -8.26 -22.05 10.17
N ARG A 93 -6.97 -22.36 10.29
CA ARG A 93 -5.97 -22.16 9.24
C ARG A 93 -6.27 -23.02 8.03
N GLU A 94 -6.61 -24.29 8.22
CA GLU A 94 -6.96 -25.20 7.11
C GLU A 94 -8.18 -24.69 6.33
N ARG A 95 -9.26 -24.30 7.05
CA ARG A 95 -10.43 -23.68 6.41
C ARG A 95 -10.14 -22.30 5.82
N ALA A 96 -9.25 -21.54 6.44
CA ALA A 96 -8.83 -20.24 5.95
C ALA A 96 -7.98 -20.37 4.68
N THR A 97 -7.13 -21.40 4.55
CA THR A 97 -6.35 -21.68 3.34
C THR A 97 -7.29 -21.93 2.16
N ASP A 98 -8.32 -22.78 2.31
CA ASP A 98 -9.29 -23.01 1.23
C ASP A 98 -10.02 -21.73 0.79
N THR A 99 -10.34 -20.84 1.74
CA THR A 99 -10.94 -19.54 1.42
C THR A 99 -9.93 -18.56 0.84
N TRP A 100 -8.66 -18.66 1.26
CA TRP A 100 -7.56 -17.84 0.76
C TRP A 100 -7.23 -18.20 -0.68
N ASP A 101 -7.18 -19.48 -1.03
CA ASP A 101 -6.99 -19.96 -2.40
C ASP A 101 -8.15 -19.50 -3.32
N LYS A 102 -9.38 -19.44 -2.79
CA LYS A 102 -10.52 -18.85 -3.51
C LYS A 102 -10.36 -17.34 -3.68
N LEU A 103 -9.84 -16.63 -2.68
CA LEU A 103 -9.54 -15.20 -2.77
C LEU A 103 -8.40 -14.92 -3.74
N GLU A 104 -7.38 -15.79 -3.82
CA GLU A 104 -6.29 -15.69 -4.78
C GLU A 104 -6.83 -15.77 -6.21
N LYS A 105 -7.74 -16.72 -6.49
CA LYS A 105 -8.42 -16.82 -7.79
C LYS A 105 -9.23 -15.56 -8.12
N VAL A 106 -10.02 -15.05 -7.17
CA VAL A 106 -10.83 -13.83 -7.39
C VAL A 106 -9.94 -12.59 -7.56
N PHE A 107 -8.81 -12.55 -6.86
CA PHE A 107 -7.81 -11.50 -7.00
C PHE A 107 -7.16 -11.58 -8.38
N GLU A 108 -6.73 -12.75 -8.83
CA GLU A 108 -6.17 -12.97 -10.16
C GLU A 108 -7.16 -12.56 -11.25
N ASP A 109 -8.42 -13.02 -11.17
CA ASP A 109 -9.50 -12.60 -12.08
C ASP A 109 -9.68 -11.07 -12.11
N ARG A 110 -9.59 -10.43 -10.94
CA ARG A 110 -9.76 -8.98 -10.82
C ARG A 110 -8.56 -8.23 -11.37
N VAL A 111 -7.35 -8.72 -11.14
CA VAL A 111 -6.10 -8.17 -11.67
C VAL A 111 -6.07 -8.34 -13.18
N GLN A 112 -6.39 -9.52 -13.70
CA GLN A 112 -6.49 -9.78 -15.14
C GLN A 112 -7.53 -8.86 -15.80
N ARG A 113 -8.71 -8.70 -15.19
CA ARG A 113 -9.73 -7.77 -15.71
C ARG A 113 -9.26 -6.31 -15.69
N ALA A 114 -8.48 -5.90 -14.70
CA ALA A 114 -7.89 -4.57 -14.64
C ALA A 114 -6.82 -4.38 -15.73
N LEU A 115 -5.96 -5.38 -15.95
CA LEU A 115 -4.92 -5.39 -16.98
C LEU A 115 -5.52 -5.35 -18.39
N VAL A 116 -6.56 -6.14 -18.67
CA VAL A 116 -7.28 -6.11 -19.95
C VAL A 116 -7.91 -4.74 -20.19
N LYS A 117 -8.50 -4.11 -19.16
CA LYS A 117 -9.03 -2.74 -19.26
C LYS A 117 -7.95 -1.70 -19.54
N LEU A 118 -6.71 -1.95 -19.09
CA LEU A 118 -5.56 -1.10 -19.34
C LEU A 118 -4.89 -1.40 -20.70
N GLY A 119 -5.42 -2.36 -21.47
CA GLY A 119 -4.90 -2.74 -22.79
C GLY A 119 -3.67 -3.64 -22.74
N VAL A 120 -3.38 -4.26 -21.60
CA VAL A 120 -2.31 -5.25 -21.47
C VAL A 120 -2.83 -6.61 -21.96
N PRO A 121 -2.27 -7.18 -23.05
CA PRO A 121 -2.70 -8.48 -23.57
C PRO A 121 -2.40 -9.60 -22.57
N SER A 122 -3.29 -10.60 -22.50
CA SER A 122 -3.10 -11.77 -21.64
C SER A 122 -2.11 -12.76 -22.24
N ARG A 123 -1.68 -13.75 -21.44
CA ARG A 123 -0.74 -14.79 -21.92
C ARG A 123 -1.40 -15.70 -22.95
N GLU A 124 -2.70 -15.91 -22.81
CA GLU A 124 -3.52 -16.71 -23.71
C GLU A 124 -3.60 -16.02 -25.08
N ASP A 125 -3.82 -14.70 -25.10
CA ASP A 125 -3.84 -13.92 -26.34
C ASP A 125 -2.51 -13.98 -27.10
N LEU A 126 -1.38 -13.92 -26.37
CA LEU A 126 -0.05 -14.06 -26.95
C LEU A 126 0.16 -15.46 -27.54
N THR A 127 -0.34 -16.48 -26.86
CA THR A 127 -0.21 -17.88 -27.31
C THR A 127 -1.04 -18.11 -28.56
N ASP A 128 -2.30 -17.67 -28.58
CA ASP A 128 -3.18 -17.74 -29.75
C ASP A 128 -2.60 -16.99 -30.95
N LEU A 129 -2.03 -15.80 -30.71
CA LEU A 129 -1.37 -15.04 -31.76
C LEU A 129 -0.14 -15.76 -32.29
N SER A 130 0.70 -16.33 -31.41
CA SER A 130 1.85 -17.13 -31.81
C SER A 130 1.44 -18.34 -32.67
N SER A 131 0.41 -19.07 -32.28
CA SER A 131 -0.09 -20.21 -33.07
C SER A 131 -0.63 -19.78 -34.44
N ARG A 132 -1.33 -18.64 -34.52
CA ARG A 132 -1.80 -18.09 -35.81
C ARG A 132 -0.64 -17.67 -36.71
N VAL A 133 0.41 -17.08 -36.14
CA VAL A 133 1.62 -16.70 -36.87
C VAL A 133 2.35 -17.93 -37.39
N GLU A 134 2.43 -19.01 -36.60
CA GLU A 134 3.03 -20.27 -37.04
C GLU A 134 2.23 -20.89 -38.20
N ALA A 135 0.90 -20.98 -38.07
CA ALA A 135 0.03 -21.48 -39.14
C ALA A 135 0.18 -20.66 -40.43
N LEU A 136 0.19 -19.33 -40.32
CA LEU A 136 0.37 -18.45 -41.47
C LEU A 136 1.79 -18.56 -42.07
N THR A 137 2.81 -18.73 -41.22
CA THR A 137 4.19 -18.96 -41.68
C THR A 137 4.28 -20.27 -42.46
N ASP A 138 3.58 -21.31 -42.03
CA ASP A 138 3.56 -22.59 -42.72
C ASP A 138 2.76 -22.55 -44.03
N GLU A 139 1.64 -21.82 -44.06
CA GLU A 139 0.91 -21.53 -45.31
C GLU A 139 1.76 -20.72 -46.29
N LEU A 140 2.48 -19.70 -45.82
CA LEU A 140 3.36 -18.89 -46.65
C LEU A 140 4.53 -19.71 -47.21
N ARG A 141 5.12 -20.60 -46.39
CA ARG A 141 6.14 -21.56 -46.84
C ARG A 141 5.59 -22.51 -47.90
N ARG A 142 4.36 -22.99 -47.72
CA ARG A 142 3.65 -23.84 -48.70
C ARG A 142 3.37 -23.11 -50.02
N GLN A 143 3.07 -21.81 -49.97
CA GLN A 143 2.82 -20.97 -51.14
C GLN A 143 4.10 -20.42 -51.81
N GLY A 144 5.29 -20.88 -51.41
CA GLY A 144 6.56 -20.53 -52.05
C GLY A 144 7.26 -19.28 -51.50
N GLY A 145 6.78 -18.73 -50.38
CA GLY A 145 7.46 -17.68 -49.64
C GLY A 145 8.75 -18.20 -49.01
N LYS A 146 9.87 -18.04 -49.72
CA LYS A 146 11.21 -18.33 -49.19
C LYS A 146 11.43 -17.50 -47.92
N PRO A 147 11.68 -18.11 -46.75
CA PRO A 147 11.76 -17.37 -45.50
C PRO A 147 12.98 -16.43 -45.54
N ALA A 148 12.75 -15.14 -45.28
CA ALA A 148 13.80 -14.24 -44.84
C ALA A 148 14.35 -14.79 -43.52
N ALA A 149 15.59 -15.26 -43.56
CA ALA A 149 16.24 -15.92 -42.45
C ALA A 149 16.21 -15.02 -41.19
N ALA A 150 15.59 -15.51 -40.13
CA ALA A 150 15.85 -15.00 -38.78
C ALA A 150 17.37 -15.00 -38.53
N PRO A 151 17.92 -13.99 -37.83
CA PRO A 151 19.36 -13.92 -37.60
C PRO A 151 19.76 -15.09 -36.71
N ARG A 152 20.32 -16.14 -37.35
CA ARG A 152 20.98 -17.22 -36.64
C ARG A 152 22.14 -16.61 -35.87
N LYS A 153 22.06 -16.65 -34.54
CA LYS A 153 23.21 -16.43 -33.65
C LYS A 153 24.39 -17.21 -34.22
N ALA A 154 25.47 -16.50 -34.52
CA ALA A 154 26.68 -17.04 -35.09
C ALA A 154 27.26 -18.14 -34.19
N ALA A 155 27.00 -19.40 -34.53
CA ALA A 155 27.78 -20.52 -34.04
C ALA A 155 29.16 -20.41 -34.72
N LYS A 156 30.15 -19.91 -33.96
CA LYS A 156 31.56 -19.90 -34.35
C LYS A 156 31.97 -21.32 -34.77
N LYS A 157 32.15 -21.52 -36.07
CA LYS A 157 32.94 -22.62 -36.61
C LYS A 157 34.38 -22.39 -36.15
N VAL A 158 34.82 -23.11 -35.13
CA VAL A 158 36.25 -23.21 -34.82
C VAL A 158 36.86 -24.08 -35.91
N ALA A 159 37.59 -23.42 -36.80
CA ALA A 159 38.33 -24.05 -37.88
C ALA A 159 39.35 -25.03 -37.32
N LYS A 160 39.37 -26.24 -37.91
CA LYS A 160 40.50 -27.17 -37.80
C LYS A 160 41.73 -26.51 -38.44
N ALA A 161 42.77 -26.29 -37.66
CA ALA A 161 44.14 -26.10 -38.13
C ALA A 161 45.06 -26.89 -37.19
N VAL A 162 45.48 -28.09 -37.61
CA VAL A 162 46.82 -28.41 -38.14
C VAL A 162 47.77 -28.90 -37.04
N LYS A 163 48.19 -30.15 -37.21
CA LYS A 163 49.29 -30.86 -36.53
C LYS A 163 50.60 -30.06 -36.57
N VAL A 164 51.47 -30.23 -35.56
CA VAL A 164 52.83 -30.83 -35.65
C VAL A 164 53.53 -30.73 -34.27
N PRO A 165 54.46 -31.65 -33.92
CA PRO A 165 54.56 -32.24 -32.59
C PRO A 165 55.79 -31.80 -31.78
N ALA A 166 55.77 -32.04 -30.47
CA ALA A 166 56.98 -32.00 -29.65
C ALA A 166 56.93 -33.00 -28.48
N LYS A 167 57.64 -34.10 -28.68
CA LYS A 167 58.43 -34.91 -27.73
C LYS A 167 58.51 -34.40 -26.27
N ARG A 168 58.32 -35.34 -25.33
CA ARG A 168 59.32 -35.87 -24.35
C ARG A 168 58.86 -35.82 -22.89
N GLY A 169 58.90 -36.96 -22.19
CA GLY A 169 59.05 -36.98 -20.72
C GLY A 169 58.34 -38.10 -19.95
N ARG A 170 59.00 -39.26 -19.87
CA ARG A 170 58.92 -40.37 -18.88
C ARG A 170 58.00 -40.24 -17.62
N LYS A 171 57.19 -41.30 -17.43
CA LYS A 171 57.09 -42.26 -16.28
C LYS A 171 56.67 -41.73 -14.87
N PRO A 172 56.18 -42.60 -13.96
CA PRO A 172 54.82 -42.51 -13.43
C PRO A 172 54.73 -42.33 -11.90
N ALA A 173 53.48 -42.19 -11.46
CA ALA A 173 52.92 -42.24 -10.12
C ALA A 173 53.75 -42.91 -9.00
N ALA A 174 53.78 -42.23 -7.85
CA ALA A 174 53.96 -42.83 -6.54
C ALA A 174 53.19 -42.05 -5.47
N SER A 175 52.56 -42.81 -4.56
CA SER A 175 52.36 -42.50 -3.13
C SER A 175 51.25 -41.48 -2.80
N LYS A 176 50.31 -41.73 -1.88
CA LYS A 176 50.17 -42.75 -0.83
C LYS A 176 48.73 -42.73 -0.30
N ALA A 177 48.24 -43.90 0.12
CA ALA A 177 47.48 -44.04 1.36
C ALA A 177 48.49 -44.27 2.50
#